data_AF-A0A351RUG6-F1
#
_entry.id   AF-A0A351RUG6-F1
#
_cell.length_a   1.000
_cell.length_b   1.000
_cell.length_c   1.000
_cell.angle_alpha   90.00
_cell.angle_beta   90.00
_cell.angle_gamma   90.00
#
_symmetry.space_group_name_H-M   'P 1'
#
loop_
_entity.id
_entity.type
_entity.pdbx_description
1 polymer ?
#
loop_
_entity_poly.entity_id
_entity_poly.type
_entity_poly.pdbx_seq_one_letter_code
_entity_poly.pdbx_strand_id
1 'polypeptide(L)'
;MKIIIIVVFTLNWLLFLADSAYAWGAGIHMKEGVFILDNLKLILPHIADILKAFPYDYLYGCISADIFIGKGHKRRDDHCHNWSIGQKMLKYADSNETNAFSYGYLSHLAADVIAHNFYIPNQLYLTSSTKRFGHIYWEFRSDEYIE
;
A
#
# COMPACT_ATOMS: atom_id res chain seq x y z
N MET A 1 21.22 -27.63 -19.20
CA MET A 1 19.94 -27.18 -19.80
C MET A 1 18.73 -27.85 -19.16
N LYS A 2 18.63 -29.18 -19.11
CA LYS A 2 17.48 -29.90 -18.51
C LYS A 2 17.24 -29.57 -17.03
N ILE A 3 18.29 -29.49 -16.21
CA ILE A 3 18.16 -29.16 -14.77
C ILE A 3 17.64 -27.72 -14.57
N ILE A 4 18.11 -26.77 -15.38
CA ILE A 4 17.64 -25.38 -15.33
C ILE A 4 16.17 -25.30 -15.73
N ILE A 5 15.76 -26.02 -16.77
CA ILE A 5 14.37 -26.10 -17.19
C ILE A 5 13.51 -26.70 -16.08
N ILE A 6 13.94 -27.78 -15.43
CA ILE A 6 13.22 -28.41 -14.33
C ILE A 6 13.10 -27.45 -13.15
N VAL A 7 14.17 -26.76 -12.76
CA VAL A 7 14.17 -25.79 -11.65
C VAL A 7 13.27 -24.59 -11.96
N VAL A 8 13.29 -24.07 -13.19
CA VAL A 8 12.39 -22.98 -13.60
C VAL A 8 10.95 -23.43 -13.64
N PHE A 9 10.68 -24.66 -14.11
CA PHE A 9 9.34 -25.24 -14.11
C PHE A 9 8.83 -25.52 -12.70
N THR A 10 9.65 -26.05 -11.79
CA THR A 10 9.23 -26.29 -10.40
C THR A 10 9.04 -24.98 -9.65
N LEU A 11 9.90 -23.98 -9.84
CA LEU A 11 9.68 -22.63 -9.29
C LEU A 11 8.39 -22.00 -9.83
N ASN A 12 8.12 -22.11 -11.13
CA ASN A 12 6.86 -21.63 -11.71
C ASN A 12 5.66 -22.41 -11.14
N TRP A 13 5.75 -23.74 -11.08
CA TRP A 13 4.69 -24.60 -10.57
C TRP A 13 4.36 -24.31 -9.10
N LEU A 14 5.37 -24.01 -8.29
CA LEU A 14 5.19 -23.58 -6.90
C LEU A 14 4.51 -22.22 -6.77
N LEU A 15 4.65 -21.32 -7.76
CA LEU A 15 3.91 -20.05 -7.79
C LEU A 15 2.42 -20.22 -8.12
N PHE A 16 2.04 -21.30 -8.81
CA PHE A 16 0.64 -21.58 -9.21
C PHE A 16 -0.11 -22.53 -8.26
N LEU A 17 0.54 -23.06 -7.22
CA LEU A 17 -0.07 -23.93 -6.20
C LEU A 17 -0.55 -23.17 -4.96
N ALA A 18 -0.41 -21.85 -4.92
CA ALA A 18 -0.92 -21.03 -3.82
C ALA A 18 -2.42 -20.77 -4.03
N ASP A 19 -3.28 -21.50 -3.30
CA ASP A 19 -4.75 -21.30 -3.30
C ASP A 19 -5.20 -19.92 -2.77
N SER A 20 -4.27 -19.16 -2.20
CA SER A 20 -4.46 -17.76 -1.82
C SER A 20 -3.12 -17.08 -1.96
N ALA A 21 -3.10 -15.90 -2.58
CA ALA A 21 -1.86 -15.17 -2.81
C ALA A 21 -1.56 -14.33 -1.58
N TYR A 22 -0.48 -14.66 -0.86
CA TYR A 22 -0.14 -14.05 0.43
C TYR A 22 0.97 -12.91 0.36
N ALA A 23 0.69 -11.59 0.01
CA ALA A 23 1.48 -10.27 0.22
C ALA A 23 0.78 -8.91 0.73
N TRP A 24 1.32 -7.96 1.61
CA TRP A 24 0.51 -6.84 2.31
C TRP A 24 0.01 -6.07 1.15
N GLY A 25 -1.29 -6.07 0.99
CA GLY A 25 -1.83 -5.72 -0.28
C GLY A 25 -2.35 -4.33 -0.25
N ALA A 26 -2.78 -3.95 -1.44
CA ALA A 26 -3.81 -2.95 -1.61
C ALA A 26 -4.99 -3.13 -0.63
N GLY A 27 -5.24 -4.33 -0.07
CA GLY A 27 -6.36 -4.63 0.82
C GLY A 27 -6.40 -3.76 2.08
N ILE A 28 -5.34 -3.73 2.89
CA ILE A 28 -5.35 -2.93 4.14
C ILE A 28 -5.50 -1.43 3.86
N HIS A 29 -4.79 -0.90 2.86
CA HIS A 29 -4.90 0.51 2.47
C HIS A 29 -6.28 0.86 1.92
N MET A 30 -6.92 -0.06 1.20
CA MET A 30 -8.31 0.08 0.78
C MET A 30 -9.24 0.10 1.98
N LYS A 31 -9.05 -0.80 2.96
CA LYS A 31 -9.89 -0.86 4.16
C LYS A 31 -9.79 0.42 4.98
N GLU A 32 -8.59 0.96 5.16
CA GLU A 32 -8.37 2.24 5.83
C GLU A 32 -8.98 3.41 5.06
N GLY A 33 -8.84 3.44 3.74
CA GLY A 33 -9.52 4.41 2.88
C GLY A 33 -11.04 4.36 3.03
N VAL A 34 -11.63 3.17 2.97
CA VAL A 34 -13.07 2.97 3.19
C VAL A 34 -13.47 3.40 4.60
N PHE A 35 -12.67 3.10 5.61
CA PHE A 35 -12.93 3.55 6.98
C PHE A 35 -13.02 5.08 7.06
N ILE A 36 -12.15 5.83 6.36
CA ILE A 36 -12.23 7.30 6.28
C ILE A 36 -13.51 7.74 5.57
N LEU A 37 -13.88 7.11 4.45
CA LEU A 37 -15.11 7.41 3.71
C LEU A 37 -16.38 7.16 4.55
N ASP A 38 -16.38 6.13 5.39
CA ASP A 38 -17.47 5.83 6.32
C ASP A 38 -17.50 6.79 7.53
N ASN A 39 -16.39 7.48 7.79
CA ASN A 39 -16.18 8.32 8.97
C ASN A 39 -15.70 9.74 8.63
N LEU A 40 -16.22 10.34 7.56
CA LEU A 40 -15.83 11.68 7.08
C LEU A 40 -15.87 12.80 8.15
N LYS A 41 -16.65 12.62 9.22
CA LYS A 41 -16.68 13.51 10.38
C LYS A 41 -15.34 13.59 11.16
N LEU A 42 -14.43 12.65 10.94
CA LEU A 42 -13.11 12.61 11.59
C LEU A 42 -12.07 13.53 10.92
N ILE A 43 -12.36 14.06 9.74
CA ILE A 43 -11.45 14.90 8.96
C ILE A 43 -12.03 16.30 8.75
N LEU A 44 -11.23 17.20 8.18
CA LEU A 44 -11.65 18.59 7.93
C LEU A 44 -12.83 18.62 6.95
N PRO A 45 -13.89 19.42 7.20
CA PRO A 45 -15.11 19.42 6.37
C PRO A 45 -14.87 19.62 4.88
N HIS A 46 -13.95 20.52 4.50
CA HIS A 46 -13.65 20.77 3.08
C HIS A 46 -13.00 19.57 2.39
N ILE A 47 -12.19 18.78 3.10
CA ILE A 47 -11.61 17.54 2.57
C ILE A 47 -12.71 16.49 2.47
N ALA A 48 -13.55 16.37 3.50
CA ALA A 48 -14.68 15.45 3.53
C ALA A 48 -15.62 15.65 2.33
N ASP A 49 -15.94 16.90 1.97
CA ASP A 49 -16.79 17.20 0.82
C ASP A 49 -16.17 16.71 -0.49
N ILE A 50 -14.85 16.87 -0.67
CA ILE A 50 -14.11 16.38 -1.83
C ILE A 50 -14.13 14.84 -1.87
N LEU A 51 -13.77 14.19 -0.76
CA LEU A 51 -13.70 12.72 -0.73
C LEU A 51 -15.07 12.08 -0.93
N LYS A 52 -16.14 12.70 -0.41
CA LYS A 52 -17.52 12.26 -0.61
C LYS A 52 -17.94 12.37 -2.07
N ALA A 53 -17.50 13.40 -2.79
CA ALA A 53 -17.81 13.60 -4.19
C ALA A 53 -17.00 12.68 -5.11
N PHE A 54 -15.76 12.36 -4.73
CA PHE A 54 -14.79 11.60 -5.53
C PHE A 54 -14.19 10.41 -4.76
N PRO A 55 -15.02 9.47 -4.28
CA PRO A 55 -14.55 8.38 -3.42
C PRO A 55 -13.63 7.40 -4.15
N TYR A 56 -13.85 7.16 -5.44
CA TYR A 56 -13.01 6.23 -6.21
C TYR A 56 -11.63 6.81 -6.53
N ASP A 57 -11.52 8.11 -6.84
CA ASP A 57 -10.23 8.77 -7.03
C ASP A 57 -9.43 8.75 -5.73
N TYR A 58 -10.09 9.01 -4.60
CA TYR A 58 -9.50 8.88 -3.27
C TYR A 58 -8.99 7.46 -3.00
N LEU A 59 -9.84 6.44 -3.16
CA LEU A 59 -9.45 5.04 -2.93
C LEU A 59 -8.33 4.59 -3.88
N TYR A 60 -8.34 5.06 -5.13
CA TYR A 60 -7.25 4.81 -6.06
C TYR A 60 -5.94 5.42 -5.57
N GLY A 61 -6.00 6.64 -5.03
CA GLY A 61 -4.86 7.27 -4.34
C GLY A 61 -4.29 6.40 -3.22
N CYS A 62 -5.14 5.81 -2.38
CA CYS A 62 -4.74 4.96 -1.24
C CYS A 62 -3.91 3.73 -1.61
N ILE A 63 -4.00 3.24 -2.86
CA ILE A 63 -3.23 2.05 -3.30
C ILE A 63 -2.15 2.39 -4.32
N SER A 64 -2.16 3.60 -4.87
CA SER A 64 -1.36 3.95 -6.04
C SER A 64 0.16 3.92 -5.81
N ALA A 65 0.62 4.23 -4.60
CA ALA A 65 2.04 4.27 -4.28
C ALA A 65 2.73 2.91 -4.49
N ASP A 66 2.02 1.80 -4.26
CA ASP A 66 2.55 0.43 -4.41
C ASP A 66 2.46 -0.10 -5.84
N ILE A 67 1.62 0.50 -6.68
CA ILE A 67 1.41 0.01 -8.06
C ILE A 67 2.65 0.22 -8.92
N PHE A 68 3.43 1.30 -8.73
CA PHE A 68 4.54 1.52 -9.65
C PHE A 68 5.71 0.53 -9.42
N ILE A 69 6.01 -0.26 -10.44
CA ILE A 69 7.02 -1.34 -10.45
C ILE A 69 8.41 -0.76 -10.78
N GLY A 70 9.47 -1.36 -10.24
CA GLY A 70 10.85 -1.12 -10.72
C GLY A 70 11.64 0.01 -10.04
N LYS A 71 11.21 0.48 -8.87
CA LYS A 71 11.72 1.71 -8.23
C LYS A 71 13.08 1.61 -7.53
N GLY A 72 13.66 0.42 -7.44
CA GLY A 72 14.88 0.19 -6.64
C GLY A 72 14.66 0.43 -5.14
N HIS A 73 15.69 0.18 -4.33
CA HIS A 73 15.62 0.25 -2.85
C HIS A 73 16.42 1.44 -2.26
N LYS A 74 16.99 2.29 -3.11
CA LYS A 74 17.77 3.45 -2.66
C LYS A 74 16.82 4.59 -2.36
N ARG A 75 17.03 5.28 -1.23
CA ARG A 75 16.34 6.53 -0.93
C ARG A 75 16.59 7.51 -2.07
N ARG A 76 15.50 7.98 -2.68
CA ARG A 76 15.50 9.04 -3.68
C ARG A 76 14.34 9.97 -3.38
N ASP A 77 14.51 11.25 -3.71
CA ASP A 77 13.46 12.25 -3.50
C ASP A 77 12.31 12.09 -4.50
N ASP A 78 12.49 11.27 -5.54
CA ASP A 78 11.48 10.86 -6.52
C ASP A 78 10.86 9.49 -6.21
N HIS A 79 11.16 8.89 -5.05
CA HIS A 79 10.58 7.61 -4.65
C HIS A 79 9.12 7.80 -4.25
N CYS A 80 8.25 6.87 -4.65
CA CYS A 80 6.81 6.96 -4.42
C CYS A 80 6.45 7.03 -2.92
N HIS A 81 7.15 6.33 -2.05
CA HIS A 81 6.92 6.37 -0.60
C HIS A 81 7.55 7.59 0.09
N ASN A 82 7.64 8.72 -0.62
CA ASN A 82 8.15 9.99 -0.09
C ASN A 82 7.02 11.01 0.01
N TRP A 83 6.88 11.62 1.20
CA TRP A 83 5.91 12.70 1.47
C TRP A 83 5.96 13.84 0.46
N SER A 84 7.14 14.19 -0.05
CA SER A 84 7.27 15.26 -1.04
C SER A 84 6.56 14.96 -2.36
N ILE A 85 6.35 13.68 -2.70
CA ILE A 85 5.58 13.28 -3.89
C ILE A 85 4.10 13.53 -3.65
N GLY A 86 3.53 13.05 -2.55
CA GLY A 86 2.13 13.32 -2.21
C GLY A 86 1.84 14.82 -2.04
N GLN A 87 2.76 15.57 -1.42
CA GLN A 87 2.64 17.03 -1.29
C GLN A 87 2.71 17.76 -2.65
N LYS A 88 3.57 17.31 -3.57
CA LYS A 88 3.61 17.85 -4.94
C LYS A 88 2.31 17.53 -5.68
N MET A 89 1.83 16.29 -5.62
CA MET A 89 0.56 15.89 -6.24
C MET A 89 -0.58 16.80 -5.75
N LEU A 90 -0.71 16.99 -4.44
CA LEU A 90 -1.72 17.87 -3.87
C LEU A 90 -1.55 19.34 -4.29
N LYS A 91 -0.31 19.84 -4.30
CA LYS A 91 -0.02 21.24 -4.69
C LYS A 91 -0.37 21.53 -6.16
N TYR A 92 -0.19 20.54 -7.04
CA TYR A 92 -0.41 20.68 -8.48
C TYR A 92 -1.74 20.10 -8.96
N ALA A 93 -2.58 19.60 -8.05
CA ALA A 93 -3.93 19.16 -8.36
C ALA A 93 -4.76 20.34 -8.88
N ASP A 94 -5.38 20.15 -10.05
CA ASP A 94 -6.12 21.16 -10.80
C ASP A 94 -7.64 20.94 -10.76
N SER A 95 -8.09 19.85 -10.14
CA SER A 95 -9.49 19.45 -10.06
C SER A 95 -9.80 18.77 -8.72
N ASN A 96 -11.08 18.58 -8.41
CA ASN A 96 -11.45 17.92 -7.15
C ASN A 96 -11.14 16.42 -7.16
N GLU A 97 -11.21 15.77 -8.34
CA GLU A 97 -10.77 14.40 -8.59
C GLU A 97 -9.28 14.24 -8.26
N THR A 98 -8.42 15.12 -8.81
CA THR A 98 -6.97 15.06 -8.59
C THR A 98 -6.59 15.44 -7.15
N ASN A 99 -7.38 16.29 -6.49
CA ASN A 99 -7.27 16.53 -5.05
C ASN A 99 -7.64 15.28 -4.24
N ALA A 100 -8.77 14.62 -4.54
CA ALA A 100 -9.19 13.40 -3.87
C ALA A 100 -8.12 12.30 -3.99
N PHE A 101 -7.61 12.07 -5.20
CA PHE A 101 -6.48 11.17 -5.44
C PHE A 101 -5.26 11.52 -4.58
N SER A 102 -4.88 12.80 -4.52
CA SER A 102 -3.73 13.25 -3.75
C SER A 102 -3.92 13.04 -2.24
N TYR A 103 -5.14 13.24 -1.72
CA TYR A 103 -5.47 12.91 -0.33
C TYR A 103 -5.41 11.40 -0.06
N GLY A 104 -5.82 10.57 -1.02
CA GLY A 104 -5.65 9.12 -0.95
C GLY A 104 -4.19 8.72 -0.88
N TYR A 105 -3.35 9.29 -1.76
CA TYR A 105 -1.91 9.06 -1.76
C TYR A 105 -1.26 9.43 -0.42
N LEU A 106 -1.65 10.57 0.17
CA LEU A 106 -1.17 10.98 1.49
C LEU A 106 -1.68 10.06 2.61
N SER A 107 -2.90 9.52 2.48
CA SER A 107 -3.47 8.56 3.43
C SER A 107 -2.66 7.25 3.43
N HIS A 108 -2.27 6.76 2.25
CA HIS A 108 -1.36 5.62 2.11
C HIS A 108 -0.04 5.85 2.88
N LEU A 109 0.63 6.98 2.64
CA LEU A 109 1.90 7.28 3.32
C LEU A 109 1.72 7.40 4.85
N ALA A 110 0.56 7.87 5.31
CA ALA A 110 0.26 7.95 6.73
C ALA A 110 0.09 6.55 7.35
N ALA A 111 -0.60 5.64 6.66
CA ALA A 111 -0.74 4.26 7.06
C ALA A 111 0.61 3.55 7.20
N ASP A 112 1.49 3.74 6.21
CA ASP A 112 2.83 3.18 6.17
C ASP A 112 3.70 3.57 7.37
N VAL A 113 3.49 4.77 7.93
CA VAL A 113 4.18 5.16 9.17
C VAL A 113 3.83 4.19 10.31
N ILE A 114 2.55 3.85 10.47
CA ILE A 114 2.13 2.90 11.51
C ILE A 114 2.62 1.50 11.16
N ALA A 115 2.46 1.11 9.91
CA ALA A 115 2.84 -0.18 9.36
C ALA A 115 4.32 -0.51 9.65
N HIS A 116 5.23 0.40 9.25
CA HIS A 116 6.67 0.16 9.29
C HIS A 116 7.35 0.55 10.61
N ASN A 117 6.72 1.35 11.47
CA ASN A 117 7.30 1.71 12.77
C ASN A 117 6.73 0.89 13.93
N PHE A 118 5.54 0.30 13.78
CA PHE A 118 4.89 -0.43 14.87
C PHE A 118 4.54 -1.86 14.48
N TYR A 119 3.69 -2.06 13.47
CA TYR A 119 3.17 -3.39 13.19
C TYR A 119 4.25 -4.37 12.70
N ILE A 120 4.95 -4.08 11.60
CA ILE A 120 5.93 -5.02 11.04
C ILE A 120 7.09 -5.27 12.01
N PRO A 121 7.70 -4.26 12.65
CA PRO A 121 8.76 -4.50 13.63
C PRO A 121 8.31 -5.42 14.76
N ASN A 122 7.08 -5.25 15.27
CA ASN A 122 6.54 -6.11 16.31
C ASN A 122 6.34 -7.55 15.81
N GLN A 123 5.78 -7.75 14.61
CA GLN A 123 5.61 -9.09 14.07
C GLN A 123 6.96 -9.79 13.83
N LEU A 124 7.93 -9.09 13.25
CA LEU A 124 9.29 -9.60 13.05
C LEU A 124 9.95 -10.02 14.37
N TYR A 125 9.76 -9.21 15.43
CA TYR A 125 10.26 -9.51 16.76
C TYR A 125 9.60 -10.76 17.35
N LEU A 126 8.27 -10.84 17.29
CA LEU A 126 7.49 -11.94 17.88
C LEU A 126 7.73 -13.28 17.17
N THR A 127 7.98 -13.27 15.86
CA THR A 127 8.05 -14.51 15.07
C THR A 127 9.46 -14.90 14.63
N SER A 128 10.48 -14.14 15.07
CA SER A 128 11.89 -14.39 14.74
C SER A 128 12.17 -14.59 13.24
N SER A 129 11.36 -13.97 12.37
CA SER A 129 11.46 -14.11 10.92
C SER A 129 12.59 -13.25 10.36
N THR A 130 13.15 -13.65 9.21
CA THR A 130 14.21 -12.85 8.56
C THR A 130 13.68 -11.47 8.15
N LYS A 131 14.52 -10.44 8.23
CA LYS A 131 14.09 -9.05 7.98
C LYS A 131 13.44 -8.84 6.62
N ARG A 132 13.92 -9.50 5.55
CA ARG A 132 13.44 -9.24 4.18
C ARG A 132 12.20 -10.07 3.82
N PHE A 133 12.26 -11.39 4.02
CA PHE A 133 11.11 -12.25 3.72
C PHE A 133 10.00 -12.10 4.77
N GLY A 134 10.38 -11.90 6.03
CA GLY A 134 9.42 -11.64 7.11
C GLY A 134 8.71 -10.30 6.93
N HIS A 135 9.40 -9.28 6.41
CA HIS A 135 8.78 -8.00 6.09
C HIS A 135 7.68 -8.22 5.03
N ILE A 136 8.01 -8.72 3.83
CA ILE A 136 7.02 -9.05 2.77
C ILE A 136 5.91 -10.01 3.24
N TYR A 137 6.23 -10.96 4.11
CA TYR A 137 5.26 -11.91 4.66
C TYR A 137 4.26 -11.27 5.63
N TRP A 138 4.75 -10.48 6.57
CA TRP A 138 3.90 -9.81 7.57
C TRP A 138 3.16 -8.64 6.99
N GLU A 139 3.79 -8.04 5.99
CA GLU A 139 3.11 -7.33 4.95
C GLU A 139 1.89 -8.18 4.58
N PHE A 140 1.96 -9.35 3.95
CA PHE A 140 0.68 -9.98 3.56
C PHE A 140 -0.34 -10.14 4.60
N ARG A 141 0.14 -10.64 5.70
CA ARG A 141 -0.73 -11.35 6.56
C ARG A 141 -1.81 -10.44 7.11
N SER A 142 -1.60 -9.11 7.10
CA SER A 142 -2.69 -8.23 7.51
C SER A 142 -3.84 -8.07 6.53
N ASP A 143 -3.70 -8.42 5.25
CA ASP A 143 -4.85 -8.52 4.35
C ASP A 143 -5.79 -9.68 4.76
N GLU A 144 -5.35 -10.61 5.62
CA GLU A 144 -6.28 -11.59 6.22
C GLU A 144 -7.20 -10.95 7.28
N TYR A 145 -6.85 -9.78 7.82
CA TYR A 145 -7.59 -9.12 8.89
C TYR A 145 -8.52 -8.01 8.38
N ILE A 146 -8.71 -7.89 7.07
CA ILE A 146 -9.70 -6.98 6.47
C ILE A 146 -11.03 -7.72 6.27
N GLU A 147 -11.95 -7.57 7.21
CA GLU A 147 -13.36 -8.02 7.09
C GLU A 147 -14.24 -7.01 6.35
#